data_AF-A0A915LS57-F1
#
_entry.id   AF-A0A915LS57-F1
#
_cell.length_a   1.000
_cell.length_b   1.000
_cell.length_c   1.000
_cell.angle_alpha   90.00
_cell.angle_beta   90.00
_cell.angle_gamma   90.00
#
_symmetry.space_group_name_H-M   'P 1'
#
loop_
_entity.id
_entity.type
_entity.pdbx_description
1 polymer ?
#
loop_
_entity_poly.entity_id
_entity_poly.type
_entity_poly.pdbx_seq_one_letter_code
_entity_poly.pdbx_strand_id
1 'polypeptide(L)'
;MDEAKEDEDFYEWIKGSNQMEVEDKHLKKLKERWTKNDQELGEDERFLRDFLLNKKYLGDSNEVEKGKEERIPTYEEIIKDEQEEDLADQFEQKYNFRFEEPDQEFLKQYPRTINEALRKKESKRHKKLEEEKEAKKRKRTHIEMVEVPFRYRQVAPNSFGLSTDEILNSDDRCLNAWAPLSKICQYRDDTEEQKQILYFERKAKNIEKKRKILEKKLKRFF
;
A
#
# COMPACT_ATOMS: atom_id res chain seq x y z
N MET A 1 7.88 39.48 23.16
CA MET A 1 6.80 40.10 22.37
C MET A 1 6.39 39.06 21.34
N ASP A 2 5.10 38.87 21.12
CA ASP A 2 4.61 37.83 20.20
C ASP A 2 4.79 38.34 18.77
N GLU A 3 5.74 37.79 18.01
CA GLU A 3 6.06 38.20 16.62
C GLU A 3 4.79 38.24 15.73
N ALA A 4 3.85 37.32 15.94
CA ALA A 4 2.59 37.29 15.20
C ALA A 4 1.71 38.53 15.43
N LYS A 5 1.72 39.11 16.65
CA LYS A 5 0.94 40.32 16.96
C LYS A 5 1.59 41.55 16.33
N GLU A 6 2.92 41.62 16.36
CA GLU A 6 3.68 42.70 15.72
C GLU A 6 3.46 42.71 14.19
N ASP A 7 3.42 41.54 13.56
CA ASP A 7 3.10 41.38 12.14
C ASP A 7 1.65 41.81 11.83
N GLU A 8 0.68 41.40 12.64
CA GLU A 8 -0.72 41.78 12.48
C GLU A 8 -0.92 43.30 12.62
N ASP A 9 -0.32 43.90 13.66
CA ASP A 9 -0.33 45.34 13.89
C ASP A 9 0.30 46.11 12.72
N PHE A 10 1.36 45.56 12.10
CA PHE A 10 2.00 46.13 10.91
C PHE A 10 1.07 46.11 9.67
N TYR A 11 0.38 45.00 9.41
CA TYR A 11 -0.55 44.90 8.28
C TYR A 11 -1.78 45.80 8.46
N GLU A 12 -2.30 45.91 9.68
CA GLU A 12 -3.38 46.84 10.03
C GLU A 12 -2.94 48.31 9.88
N TRP A 13 -1.70 48.61 10.24
CA TRP A 13 -1.12 49.93 10.03
C TRP A 13 -0.99 50.30 8.55
N ILE A 14 -0.61 49.37 7.67
CA ILE A 14 -0.56 49.64 6.22
C ILE A 14 -1.95 49.83 5.62
N LYS A 15 -2.97 49.07 6.07
CA LYS A 15 -4.37 49.26 5.65
C LYS A 15 -4.99 50.56 6.18
N GLY A 16 -4.36 51.19 7.17
CA GLY A 16 -4.81 52.44 7.77
C GLY A 16 -5.82 52.27 8.91
N SER A 17 -6.07 51.04 9.37
CA SER A 17 -6.95 50.75 10.50
C SER A 17 -6.29 51.02 11.85
N ASN A 18 -4.95 51.03 11.91
CA ASN A 18 -4.19 51.27 13.13
C ASN A 18 -3.27 52.52 13.00
N GLN A 19 -3.20 53.35 14.04
CA GLN A 19 -2.33 54.53 14.14
C GLN A 19 -1.06 54.20 14.92
N MET A 20 -0.25 53.30 14.36
CA MET A 20 1.09 53.02 14.87
C MET A 20 2.08 54.12 14.44
N GLU A 21 2.84 54.67 15.39
CA GLU A 21 3.92 55.63 15.10
C GLU A 21 5.19 54.88 14.71
N VAL A 22 5.41 54.74 13.40
CA VAL A 22 6.65 54.17 12.87
C VAL A 22 7.67 55.30 12.69
N GLU A 23 8.88 55.20 13.27
CA GLU A 23 9.91 56.25 13.13
C GLU A 23 10.57 56.23 11.74
N ASP A 24 10.58 55.08 11.07
CA ASP A 24 11.32 54.88 9.84
C ASP A 24 10.74 55.65 8.65
N LYS A 25 11.57 56.49 8.04
CA LYS A 25 11.21 57.37 6.92
C LYS A 25 10.84 56.57 5.66
N HIS A 26 11.39 55.37 5.47
CA HIS A 26 11.14 54.54 4.30
C HIS A 26 9.76 53.90 4.35
N LEU A 27 9.37 53.41 5.53
CA LEU A 27 8.04 52.83 5.78
C LEU A 27 6.93 53.86 5.62
N LYS A 28 7.14 55.12 6.05
CA LYS A 28 6.19 56.20 5.83
C LYS A 28 5.96 56.48 4.33
N LYS A 29 7.04 56.61 3.56
CA LYS A 29 6.96 56.81 2.10
C LYS A 29 6.27 55.66 1.40
N LEU A 30 6.54 54.42 1.82
CA LEU A 30 5.88 53.23 1.29
C LEU A 30 4.37 53.25 1.57
N LYS A 31 3.97 53.54 2.81
CA LYS A 31 2.56 53.68 3.20
C LYS A 31 1.86 54.77 2.41
N GLU A 32 2.50 55.93 2.21
CA GLU A 32 1.94 57.00 1.37
C GLU A 32 1.76 56.57 -0.09
N ARG A 33 2.73 55.86 -0.65
CA ARG A 33 2.69 55.36 -2.03
C ARG A 33 1.59 54.31 -2.23
N TRP A 34 1.40 53.40 -1.27
CA TRP A 34 0.40 52.33 -1.36
C TRP A 34 -1.04 52.77 -1.07
N THR A 35 -1.23 53.91 -0.40
CA THR A 35 -2.57 54.41 0.03
C THR A 35 -3.13 55.55 -0.83
N LYS A 36 -2.30 56.42 -1.39
CA LYS A 36 -2.78 57.65 -2.05
C LYS A 36 -2.99 57.53 -3.56
N ASN A 37 -2.23 56.67 -4.25
CA ASN A 37 -2.11 56.77 -5.71
C ASN A 37 -2.43 55.46 -6.43
N ASP A 38 -3.69 55.03 -6.39
CA ASP A 38 -4.12 53.89 -7.21
C ASP A 38 -3.82 54.15 -8.69
N GLN A 39 -3.89 55.38 -9.21
CA GLN A 39 -3.71 55.66 -10.64
C GLN A 39 -2.25 55.66 -11.13
N GLU A 40 -1.26 55.84 -10.25
CA GLU A 40 0.18 55.86 -10.64
C GLU A 40 0.90 54.53 -10.36
N LEU A 41 0.29 53.62 -9.59
CA LEU A 41 0.84 52.29 -9.42
C LEU A 41 0.66 51.49 -10.72
N GLY A 42 1.76 50.90 -11.20
CA GLY A 42 1.73 49.91 -12.27
C GLY A 42 0.88 48.70 -11.88
N GLU A 43 0.38 47.96 -12.88
CA GLU A 43 -0.43 46.76 -12.68
C GLU A 43 0.24 45.77 -11.71
N ASP A 44 1.55 45.59 -11.87
CA ASP A 44 2.39 44.71 -11.03
C ASP A 44 2.46 45.18 -9.56
N GLU A 45 2.51 46.48 -9.32
CA GLU A 45 2.61 47.03 -7.96
C GLU A 45 1.28 46.94 -7.21
N ARG A 46 0.16 47.12 -7.92
CA ARG A 46 -1.18 46.91 -7.36
C ARG A 46 -1.40 45.45 -7.03
N PHE A 47 -0.99 44.56 -7.93
CA PHE A 47 -1.03 43.13 -7.70
C PHE A 47 -0.20 42.73 -6.47
N LEU A 48 1.05 43.21 -6.37
CA LEU A 48 1.91 42.93 -5.22
C LEU A 48 1.33 43.44 -3.89
N ARG A 49 0.77 44.66 -3.88
CA ARG A 49 0.07 45.21 -2.73
C ARG A 49 -1.06 44.30 -2.29
N ASP A 50 -1.96 43.95 -3.20
CA ASP A 50 -3.15 43.16 -2.90
C ASP A 50 -2.80 41.69 -2.59
N PHE A 51 -1.70 41.16 -3.12
CA PHE A 51 -1.20 39.81 -2.87
C PHE A 51 -0.61 39.68 -1.46
N LEU A 52 0.22 40.64 -1.05
CA LEU A 52 0.83 40.67 0.29
C LEU A 52 -0.20 40.99 1.38
N LEU A 53 -1.06 41.99 1.16
CA LEU A 53 -2.07 42.42 2.16
C LEU A 53 -3.16 41.37 2.42
N ASN A 54 -3.42 40.49 1.45
CA ASN A 54 -4.36 39.39 1.58
C ASN A 54 -3.68 38.04 1.82
N LYS A 55 -2.35 38.04 2.08
CA LYS A 55 -1.59 36.84 2.40
C LYS A 55 -1.77 35.70 1.37
N LYS A 56 -1.95 36.05 0.08
CA LYS A 56 -2.25 35.07 -0.99
C LYS A 56 -1.13 34.04 -1.25
N TYR A 57 0.08 34.28 -0.73
CA TYR A 57 1.20 33.33 -0.77
C TYR A 57 1.03 32.13 0.18
N LEU A 58 0.14 32.22 1.17
CA LEU A 58 -0.16 31.11 2.08
C LEU A 58 -1.00 30.01 1.41
N GLY A 59 -1.34 30.17 0.13
CA GLY A 59 -2.28 29.32 -0.59
C GLY A 59 -3.70 29.56 -0.10
N ASP A 60 -4.70 29.31 -0.94
CA ASP A 60 -6.07 29.24 -0.46
C ASP A 60 -6.12 28.07 0.54
N SER A 61 -6.30 28.35 1.83
CA SER A 61 -6.46 27.30 2.83
C SER A 61 -7.65 26.39 2.54
N ASN A 62 -8.51 26.75 1.58
CA ASN A 62 -9.59 25.93 1.05
C ASN A 62 -9.20 25.00 -0.12
N GLU A 63 -8.00 25.10 -0.70
CA GLU A 63 -7.50 24.12 -1.69
C GLU A 63 -7.08 22.78 -1.05
N VAL A 64 -7.13 22.68 0.27
CA VAL A 64 -6.87 21.44 1.02
C VAL A 64 -7.91 20.35 0.73
N GLU A 65 -9.10 20.69 0.21
CA GLU A 65 -10.12 19.69 -0.12
C GLU A 65 -9.87 18.91 -1.42
N LYS A 66 -9.06 19.41 -2.35
CA LYS A 66 -8.81 18.72 -3.65
C LYS A 66 -7.54 17.89 -3.71
N GLY A 67 -6.63 18.02 -2.74
CA GLY A 67 -5.28 17.46 -2.79
C GLY A 67 -4.98 16.32 -1.82
N LYS A 68 -5.98 15.56 -1.34
CA LYS A 68 -5.72 14.44 -0.41
C LYS A 68 -4.82 13.35 -1.01
N GLU A 69 -4.75 13.23 -2.34
CA GLU A 69 -3.90 12.22 -3.00
C GLU A 69 -2.44 12.66 -3.19
N GLU A 70 -2.13 13.96 -3.19
CA GLU A 70 -0.76 14.46 -3.45
C GLU A 70 -0.02 14.95 -2.19
N ARG A 71 -0.73 15.15 -1.07
CA ARG A 71 -0.10 15.49 0.21
C ARG A 71 0.69 14.29 0.74
N ILE A 72 2.00 14.46 0.97
CA ILE A 72 2.85 13.43 1.60
C ILE A 72 2.31 13.18 3.02
N PRO A 73 1.87 11.95 3.34
CA PRO A 73 1.34 11.63 4.66
C PRO A 73 2.38 11.87 5.76
N THR A 74 1.89 12.30 6.91
CA THR A 74 2.71 12.56 8.09
C THR A 74 3.12 11.23 8.73
N TYR A 75 4.30 11.16 9.35
CA TYR A 75 4.79 9.93 9.98
C TYR A 75 3.81 9.34 11.01
N GLU A 76 3.12 10.19 11.76
CA GLU A 76 2.08 9.77 12.71
C GLU A 76 0.82 9.19 12.05
N GLU A 77 0.45 9.69 10.86
CA GLU A 77 -0.68 9.16 10.08
C GLU A 77 -0.33 7.75 9.58
N ILE A 78 0.89 7.56 9.07
CA ILE A 78 1.37 6.25 8.59
C ILE A 78 1.43 5.21 9.71
N ILE A 79 1.90 5.58 10.89
CA ILE A 79 1.95 4.66 12.05
C ILE A 79 0.55 4.27 12.49
N LYS A 80 -0.41 5.21 12.51
CA LYS A 80 -1.79 4.91 12.89
C LYS A 80 -2.43 3.93 11.91
N ASP A 81 -2.24 4.14 10.61
CA ASP A 81 -2.76 3.23 9.58
C ASP A 81 -2.18 1.81 9.72
N GLU A 82 -0.87 1.68 10.03
CA GLU A 82 -0.24 0.37 10.27
C GLU A 82 -0.80 -0.32 11.52
N GLN A 83 -1.06 0.43 12.60
CA GLN A 83 -1.64 -0.11 13.83
C GLN A 83 -3.09 -0.56 13.65
N GLU A 84 -3.89 0.19 12.90
CA GLU A 84 -5.28 -0.19 12.59
C GLU A 84 -5.33 -1.47 11.73
N GLU A 85 -4.39 -1.64 10.80
CA GLU A 85 -4.30 -2.85 9.99
C GLU A 85 -3.87 -4.07 10.83
N ASP A 86 -2.91 -3.91 11.73
CA ASP A 86 -2.49 -4.96 12.68
C ASP A 86 -3.64 -5.39 13.62
N LEU A 87 -4.55 -4.47 13.98
CA LEU A 87 -5.76 -4.74 14.76
C LEU A 87 -6.81 -5.52 13.94
N ALA A 88 -6.99 -5.17 12.66
CA ALA A 88 -7.89 -5.88 11.76
C ALA A 88 -7.43 -7.32 11.52
N ASP A 89 -6.14 -7.53 11.25
CA ASP A 89 -5.55 -8.86 11.07
C ASP A 89 -5.73 -9.73 12.33
N GLN A 90 -5.61 -9.17 13.53
CA GLN A 90 -5.86 -9.88 14.80
C GLN A 90 -7.33 -10.26 15.00
N PHE A 91 -8.26 -9.40 14.58
CA PHE A 91 -9.70 -9.67 14.63
C PHE A 91 -10.08 -10.81 13.68
N GLU A 92 -9.60 -10.78 12.45
CA GLU A 92 -9.83 -11.83 11.45
C GLU A 92 -9.28 -13.19 11.91
N GLN A 93 -8.08 -13.20 12.49
CA GLN A 93 -7.49 -14.42 13.05
C GLN A 93 -8.38 -15.02 14.15
N LYS A 94 -8.82 -14.21 15.12
CA LYS A 94 -9.70 -14.70 16.20
C LYS A 94 -11.03 -15.22 15.68
N TYR A 95 -11.57 -14.60 14.64
CA TYR A 95 -12.84 -15.02 14.05
C TYR A 95 -12.72 -16.32 13.24
N ASN A 96 -11.67 -16.46 12.44
CA ASN A 96 -11.48 -17.61 11.53
C ASN A 96 -11.20 -18.92 12.27
N PHE A 97 -10.50 -18.87 13.41
CA PHE A 97 -10.13 -20.06 14.19
C PHE A 97 -11.09 -20.40 15.33
N ARG A 98 -12.30 -19.81 15.33
CA ARG A 98 -13.28 -19.97 16.41
C ARG A 98 -13.76 -21.42 16.62
N PHE A 99 -13.55 -22.32 15.65
CA PHE A 99 -14.06 -23.70 15.67
C PHE A 99 -13.01 -24.76 15.26
N GLU A 100 -11.69 -24.51 15.38
CA GLU A 100 -10.72 -25.59 15.18
C GLU A 100 -10.88 -26.67 16.27
N GLU A 101 -11.10 -27.92 15.84
CA GLU A 101 -11.19 -29.07 16.74
C GLU A 101 -9.82 -29.39 17.37
N PRO A 102 -9.78 -29.83 18.64
CA PRO A 102 -8.53 -30.04 19.39
C PRO A 102 -7.66 -31.21 18.89
N ASP A 103 -8.13 -32.05 17.96
CA ASP A 103 -7.46 -33.29 17.55
C ASP A 103 -7.02 -33.30 16.06
N GLN A 104 -6.51 -32.15 15.59
CA GLN A 104 -5.95 -32.01 14.23
C GLN A 104 -4.59 -32.72 14.04
N GLU A 105 -4.03 -33.29 15.12
CA GLU A 105 -2.66 -33.83 15.17
C GLU A 105 -2.56 -35.34 14.85
N PHE A 106 -3.67 -36.10 14.85
CA PHE A 106 -3.63 -37.56 14.62
C PHE A 106 -4.03 -37.97 13.20
N LEU A 107 -3.04 -38.06 12.30
CA LEU A 107 -3.21 -38.63 10.96
C LEU A 107 -3.11 -40.17 11.00
N LYS A 108 -4.22 -40.87 10.71
CA LYS A 108 -4.22 -42.33 10.53
C LYS A 108 -3.41 -42.71 9.29
N GLN A 109 -2.23 -43.30 9.48
CA GLN A 109 -1.37 -43.78 8.40
C GLN A 109 -1.34 -45.31 8.33
N TYR A 110 -1.45 -45.86 7.13
CA TYR A 110 -1.26 -47.28 6.85
C TYR A 110 0.10 -47.52 6.17
N PRO A 111 0.85 -48.57 6.55
CA PRO A 111 2.21 -48.83 6.05
C PRO A 111 2.22 -49.11 4.54
N ARG A 112 3.18 -48.51 3.81
CA ARG A 112 3.32 -48.60 2.35
C ARG A 112 4.45 -49.51 1.86
N THR A 113 4.80 -50.57 2.57
CA THR A 113 5.90 -51.45 2.17
C THR A 113 5.40 -52.78 1.61
N ILE A 114 5.54 -52.98 0.29
CA ILE A 114 5.36 -54.27 -0.40
C ILE A 114 6.69 -54.59 -1.07
N ASN A 115 7.31 -55.72 -0.71
CA ASN A 115 8.68 -56.10 -1.09
C ASN A 115 8.85 -56.61 -2.55
N GLU A 116 7.89 -56.34 -3.44
CA GLU A 116 7.89 -56.80 -4.84
C GLU A 116 7.80 -55.65 -5.85
N ALA A 117 8.45 -54.50 -5.56
CA ALA A 117 8.26 -53.26 -6.31
C ALA A 117 9.48 -52.83 -7.14
N LEU A 118 10.18 -53.75 -7.81
CA LEU A 118 11.20 -53.37 -8.81
C LEU A 118 10.53 -53.08 -10.17
N ARG A 119 10.51 -51.80 -10.58
CA ARG A 119 9.96 -51.36 -11.88
C ARG A 119 10.79 -51.90 -13.05
N LYS A 120 10.16 -52.60 -13.99
CA LYS A 120 10.73 -52.85 -15.33
C LYS A 120 10.80 -51.54 -16.13
N LYS A 121 11.96 -51.27 -16.78
CA LYS A 121 12.28 -50.03 -17.51
C LYS A 121 11.28 -49.68 -18.61
N GLU A 122 10.80 -50.67 -19.36
CA GLU A 122 9.68 -50.50 -20.29
C GLU A 122 8.49 -51.36 -19.87
N SER A 123 7.53 -50.72 -19.22
CA SER A 123 6.26 -51.33 -18.85
C SER A 123 5.14 -50.71 -19.68
N LYS A 124 3.99 -51.38 -19.78
CA LYS A 124 2.76 -50.81 -20.36
C LYS A 124 2.44 -49.41 -19.80
N ARG A 125 2.83 -49.15 -18.54
CA ARG A 125 2.68 -47.86 -17.86
C ARG A 125 3.53 -46.74 -18.46
N HIS A 126 4.74 -47.04 -18.95
CA HIS A 126 5.61 -46.06 -19.60
C HIS A 126 5.02 -45.59 -20.93
N LYS A 127 4.54 -46.53 -21.76
CA LYS A 127 3.85 -46.20 -23.02
C LYS A 127 2.60 -45.35 -22.79
N LYS A 128 1.80 -45.72 -21.79
CA LYS A 128 0.61 -44.96 -21.39
C LYS A 128 0.96 -43.54 -20.91
N LEU A 129 2.07 -43.36 -20.20
CA LEU A 129 2.57 -42.04 -19.78
C LEU A 129 3.00 -41.16 -20.97
N GLU A 130 3.64 -41.73 -21.99
CA GLU A 130 4.00 -40.98 -23.21
C GLU A 130 2.77 -40.60 -24.03
N GLU A 131 1.81 -41.51 -24.20
CA GLU A 131 0.51 -41.21 -24.83
C GLU A 131 -0.24 -40.10 -24.07
N GLU A 132 -0.22 -40.13 -22.74
CA GLU A 132 -0.84 -39.11 -21.90
C GLU A 132 -0.10 -37.75 -21.99
N LYS A 133 1.24 -37.73 -22.07
CA LYS A 133 2.02 -36.52 -22.34
C LYS A 133 1.69 -35.92 -23.70
N GLU A 134 1.61 -36.74 -24.74
CA GLU A 134 1.22 -36.27 -26.08
C GLU A 134 -0.22 -35.77 -26.11
N ALA A 135 -1.17 -36.48 -25.48
CA ALA A 135 -2.54 -36.03 -25.35
C ALA A 135 -2.63 -34.68 -24.60
N LYS A 136 -1.82 -34.49 -23.55
CA LYS A 136 -1.74 -33.21 -22.82
C LYS A 136 -1.15 -32.09 -23.68
N LYS A 137 -0.14 -32.37 -24.51
CA LYS A 137 0.38 -31.42 -25.51
C LYS A 137 -0.70 -31.03 -26.52
N ARG A 138 -1.42 -32.01 -27.09
CA ARG A 138 -2.52 -31.78 -28.03
C ARG A 138 -3.66 -30.96 -27.42
N LYS A 139 -4.00 -31.22 -26.15
CA LYS A 139 -4.99 -30.41 -25.41
C LYS A 139 -4.53 -28.97 -25.22
N ARG A 140 -3.24 -28.73 -24.89
CA ARG A 140 -2.68 -27.37 -24.78
C ARG A 140 -2.75 -26.60 -26.09
N THR A 141 -2.36 -27.21 -27.21
CA THR A 141 -2.45 -26.58 -28.53
C THR A 141 -3.91 -26.36 -28.96
N HIS A 142 -4.82 -27.23 -28.55
CA HIS A 142 -6.25 -27.08 -28.83
C HIS A 142 -6.88 -25.92 -28.04
N ILE A 143 -6.44 -25.67 -26.80
CA ILE A 143 -6.88 -24.50 -26.00
C ILE A 143 -6.49 -23.18 -26.69
N GLU A 144 -5.40 -23.13 -27.46
CA GLU A 144 -5.03 -21.94 -28.27
C GLU A 144 -5.88 -21.77 -29.54
N MET A 145 -6.44 -22.86 -30.09
CA MET A 145 -7.20 -22.84 -31.35
C MET A 145 -8.72 -22.74 -31.17
N VAL A 146 -9.24 -23.07 -29.99
CA VAL A 146 -10.66 -22.94 -29.67
C VAL A 146 -10.89 -21.56 -29.08
N GLU A 147 -11.81 -20.79 -29.67
CA GLU A 147 -12.39 -19.63 -29.01
C GLU A 147 -13.08 -20.10 -27.73
N VAL A 148 -12.36 -20.06 -26.62
CA VAL A 148 -12.89 -20.41 -25.31
C VAL A 148 -14.03 -19.43 -24.98
N PRO A 149 -15.21 -19.92 -24.56
CA PRO A 149 -16.35 -19.04 -24.27
C PRO A 149 -16.06 -18.10 -23.09
N PHE A 150 -15.06 -18.41 -22.29
CA PHE A 150 -14.60 -17.60 -21.16
C PHE A 150 -13.41 -16.74 -21.57
N ARG A 151 -13.55 -15.41 -21.41
CA ARG A 151 -12.45 -14.47 -21.57
C ARG A 151 -11.67 -14.40 -20.26
N TYR A 152 -10.41 -14.81 -20.28
CA TYR A 152 -9.52 -14.62 -19.14
C TYR A 152 -9.01 -13.18 -19.08
N ARG A 153 -8.97 -12.59 -17.88
CA ARG A 153 -8.26 -11.34 -17.62
C ARG A 153 -6.76 -11.63 -17.54
N GLN A 154 -5.94 -10.75 -18.09
CA GLN A 154 -4.50 -10.76 -17.81
C GLN A 154 -4.29 -10.18 -16.42
N VAL A 155 -3.59 -10.90 -15.54
CA VAL A 155 -3.38 -10.53 -14.13
C VAL A 155 -1.90 -10.30 -13.89
N ALA A 156 -1.55 -9.30 -13.08
CA ALA A 156 -0.16 -9.02 -12.75
C ALA A 156 0.44 -10.14 -11.85
N PRO A 157 1.68 -10.58 -12.09
CA PRO A 157 2.31 -11.58 -11.22
C PRO A 157 2.58 -10.99 -9.83
N ASN A 158 2.13 -11.68 -8.78
CA ASN A 158 2.29 -11.25 -7.39
C ASN A 158 2.86 -12.39 -6.53
N SER A 159 4.02 -12.18 -5.92
CA SER A 159 4.68 -13.14 -5.02
C SER A 159 4.36 -12.89 -3.53
N PHE A 160 3.52 -11.91 -3.20
CA PHE A 160 3.14 -11.52 -1.84
C PHE A 160 4.33 -11.28 -0.90
N GLY A 161 5.48 -10.91 -1.47
CA GLY A 161 6.72 -10.67 -0.72
C GLY A 161 7.40 -11.92 -0.15
N LEU A 162 7.00 -13.11 -0.61
CA LEU A 162 7.58 -14.40 -0.21
C LEU A 162 8.48 -14.96 -1.30
N SER A 163 9.59 -15.58 -0.90
CA SER A 163 10.42 -16.37 -1.79
C SER A 163 9.83 -17.76 -1.99
N THR A 164 10.22 -18.43 -3.07
CA THR A 164 9.80 -19.81 -3.33
C THR A 164 10.17 -20.75 -2.20
N ASP A 165 11.36 -20.58 -1.63
CA ASP A 165 11.86 -21.44 -0.56
C ASP A 165 11.11 -21.20 0.76
N GLU A 166 10.70 -19.96 1.03
CA GLU A 166 9.85 -19.64 2.18
C GLU A 166 8.48 -20.29 2.03
N ILE A 167 7.86 -20.19 0.85
CA ILE A 167 6.55 -20.80 0.59
C ILE A 167 6.61 -22.32 0.77
N LEU A 168 7.67 -22.97 0.24
CA LEU A 168 7.79 -24.42 0.28
C LEU A 168 8.16 -24.99 1.65
N ASN A 169 8.85 -24.21 2.49
CA ASN A 169 9.30 -24.67 3.81
C ASN A 169 8.39 -24.23 4.96
N SER A 170 7.48 -23.27 4.74
CA SER A 170 6.52 -22.80 5.73
C SER A 170 5.23 -23.63 5.71
N ASP A 171 4.57 -23.70 6.87
CA ASP A 171 3.26 -24.33 7.00
C ASP A 171 2.13 -23.39 6.54
N ASP A 172 1.02 -23.96 6.06
CA ASP A 172 -0.16 -23.22 5.58
C ASP A 172 -0.70 -22.22 6.62
N ARG A 173 -0.60 -22.53 7.92
CA ARG A 173 -0.99 -21.61 9.00
C ARG A 173 -0.13 -20.35 9.01
N CYS A 174 1.19 -20.50 8.82
CA CYS A 174 2.12 -19.38 8.78
C CYS A 174 1.94 -18.56 7.48
N LEU A 175 1.67 -19.23 6.36
CA LEU A 175 1.38 -18.57 5.09
C LEU A 175 0.08 -17.76 5.17
N ASN A 176 -0.99 -18.33 5.71
CA ASN A 176 -2.26 -17.63 5.93
C ASN A 176 -2.13 -16.47 6.92
N ALA A 177 -1.25 -16.57 7.92
CA ALA A 177 -0.96 -15.47 8.85
C ALA A 177 -0.17 -14.32 8.18
N TRP A 178 0.64 -14.62 7.16
CA TRP A 178 1.37 -13.61 6.39
C TRP A 178 0.48 -12.92 5.35
N ALA A 179 -0.22 -13.73 4.55
CA ALA A 179 -1.15 -13.32 3.51
C ALA A 179 -2.39 -14.25 3.55
N PRO A 180 -3.53 -13.77 4.09
CA PRO A 180 -4.76 -14.56 4.16
C PRO A 180 -5.23 -15.02 2.78
N LEU A 181 -5.67 -16.27 2.69
CA LEU A 181 -6.19 -16.85 1.44
C LEU A 181 -7.32 -16.01 0.83
N SER A 182 -8.18 -15.42 1.65
CA SER A 182 -9.23 -14.49 1.21
C SER A 182 -8.67 -13.28 0.46
N LYS A 183 -7.57 -12.71 0.97
CA LYS A 183 -6.88 -11.59 0.32
C LYS A 183 -6.23 -12.04 -1.00
N ILE A 184 -5.77 -13.28 -1.14
CA ILE A 184 -5.13 -13.79 -2.36
C ILE A 184 -6.15 -14.10 -3.46
N CYS A 185 -7.31 -14.68 -3.11
CA CYS A 185 -8.30 -15.16 -4.08
C CYS A 185 -9.33 -14.11 -4.53
N GLN A 186 -9.32 -12.92 -3.95
CA GLN A 186 -10.28 -11.87 -4.28
C GLN A 186 -9.97 -11.25 -5.65
N TYR A 187 -11.00 -11.15 -6.50
CA TYR A 187 -10.94 -10.37 -7.74
C TYR A 187 -10.80 -8.89 -7.42
N ARG A 188 -9.79 -8.25 -8.00
CA ARG A 188 -9.50 -6.82 -7.83
C ARG A 188 -9.25 -6.16 -9.17
N ASP A 189 -9.26 -4.83 -9.16
CA ASP A 189 -8.86 -4.04 -10.32
C ASP A 189 -7.34 -3.87 -10.38
N ASP A 190 -6.82 -3.56 -11.58
CA ASP A 190 -5.37 -3.51 -11.84
C ASP A 190 -4.65 -2.53 -10.90
N THR A 191 -5.30 -1.43 -10.53
CA THR A 191 -4.76 -0.43 -9.59
C THR A 191 -4.66 -0.97 -8.16
N GLU A 192 -5.65 -1.75 -7.71
CA GLU A 192 -5.65 -2.39 -6.40
C GLU A 192 -4.65 -3.55 -6.35
N GLU A 193 -4.51 -4.32 -7.43
CA GLU A 193 -3.48 -5.36 -7.56
C GLU A 193 -2.08 -4.75 -7.45
N GLN A 194 -1.83 -3.62 -8.11
CA GLN A 194 -0.55 -2.89 -8.00
C GLN A 194 -0.29 -2.39 -6.58
N LYS A 195 -1.30 -1.80 -5.94
CA LYS A 195 -1.20 -1.38 -4.53
C LYS A 195 -0.89 -2.57 -3.62
N GLN A 196 -1.51 -3.71 -3.86
CA GLN A 196 -1.26 -4.93 -3.10
C GLN A 196 0.17 -5.44 -3.31
N ILE A 197 0.68 -5.45 -4.54
CA ILE A 197 2.06 -5.82 -4.83
C ILE A 197 3.02 -4.91 -4.04
N LEU A 198 2.86 -3.59 -4.16
CA LEU A 198 3.69 -2.61 -3.45
C LEU A 198 3.58 -2.75 -1.93
N TYR A 199 2.39 -3.04 -1.41
CA TYR A 199 2.16 -3.28 0.01
C TYR A 199 2.98 -4.48 0.50
N PHE A 200 2.87 -5.63 -0.17
CA PHE A 200 3.58 -6.84 0.25
C PHE A 200 5.09 -6.75 0.01
N GLU A 201 5.54 -6.00 -1.00
CA GLU A 201 6.95 -5.65 -1.18
C GLU A 201 7.50 -4.83 0.00
N ARG A 202 6.73 -3.84 0.47
CA ARG A 202 7.10 -3.05 1.65
C ARG A 202 7.06 -3.89 2.93
N LYS A 203 6.00 -4.67 3.14
CA LYS A 203 5.84 -5.59 4.28
C LYS A 203 7.00 -6.58 4.35
N ALA A 204 7.45 -7.11 3.22
CA ALA A 204 8.57 -8.05 3.14
C ALA A 204 9.93 -7.45 3.50
N LYS A 205 10.12 -6.12 3.39
CA LYS A 205 11.34 -5.44 3.85
C LYS A 205 11.52 -5.55 5.36
N ASN A 206 10.43 -5.73 6.11
CA ASN A 206 10.50 -5.98 7.54
C ASN A 206 10.86 -7.45 7.81
N ILE A 207 12.17 -7.74 7.77
CA ILE A 207 12.73 -9.08 7.94
C ILE A 207 12.34 -9.66 9.31
N GLU A 208 12.26 -8.84 10.36
CA GLU A 208 11.94 -9.31 11.71
C GLU A 208 10.48 -9.78 11.83
N LYS A 209 9.51 -8.99 11.34
CA LYS A 209 8.09 -9.40 11.27
C LYS A 209 7.96 -10.67 10.42
N LYS A 210 8.61 -10.70 9.25
CA LYS A 210 8.58 -11.83 8.32
C LYS A 210 9.12 -13.12 8.94
N ARG A 211 10.27 -13.04 9.60
CA ARG A 211 10.86 -14.14 10.33
C ARG A 211 9.98 -14.58 11.51
N LYS A 212 9.41 -13.66 12.28
CA LYS A 212 8.54 -14.00 13.42
C LYS A 212 7.28 -14.77 13.00
N ILE A 213 6.72 -14.46 11.83
CA ILE A 213 5.53 -15.11 11.31
C ILE A 213 5.86 -16.45 10.64
N LEU A 214 6.88 -16.49 9.77
CA LEU A 214 7.21 -17.67 8.95
C LEU A 214 8.12 -18.67 9.65
N GLU A 215 8.97 -18.21 10.57
CA GLU A 215 9.92 -19.04 11.33
C GLU A 215 9.33 -19.56 12.65
N LYS A 216 8.00 -19.55 12.78
CA LYS A 216 7.30 -20.43 13.73
C LYS A 216 7.50 -21.88 13.28
N LYS A 217 8.74 -22.35 13.40
CA LYS A 217 9.09 -23.76 13.26
C LYS A 217 8.21 -24.50 14.25
N LEU A 218 7.35 -25.38 13.75
CA LEU A 218 7.00 -26.56 14.52
C LEU A 218 8.33 -27.14 15.00
N LYS A 219 8.47 -27.35 16.31
CA LYS A 219 9.50 -28.24 16.84
C LYS A 219 9.23 -29.60 16.18
N ARG A 220 9.84 -29.82 15.01
CA ARG A 220 9.85 -31.10 14.32
C ARG A 220 10.63 -32.03 15.24
N PHE A 221 9.89 -32.80 16.04
CA PHE A 221 10.44 -33.92 16.77
C PHE A 221 11.02 -34.90 15.73
N PHE A 222 12.25 -35.32 15.98
CA PHE A 222 12.87 -36.51 15.38
C PHE A 222 12.04 -37.75 15.73
#